data_AF-A0A7Y8L3P3-F1
#
_entry.id   AF-A0A7Y8L3P3-F1
#
_cell.length_a   1.000
_cell.length_b   1.000
_cell.length_c   1.000
_cell.angle_alpha   90.00
_cell.angle_beta   90.00
_cell.angle_gamma   90.00
#
_symmetry.space_group_name_H-M   'P 1'
#
loop_
_entity.id
_entity.type
_entity.pdbx_description
1 polymer ?
#
loop_
_entity_poly.entity_id
_entity_poly.type
_entity_poly.pdbx_seq_one_letter_code
_entity_poly.pdbx_strand_id
1 'polypeptide(L)' 'MPFLIITENEISADLLEIYDREGFIRERARLDLRHLAVATVNGVDAVVSWNFRDIVNIKTRRA' A
#
# COMPACT_ATOMS: atom_id res chain seq x y z
N MET A 1 11.21 -20.44 11.13
CA MET A 1 11.12 -18.97 11.17
C MET A 1 9.68 -18.61 11.50
N PRO A 2 9.40 -17.96 12.64
CA PRO A 2 8.07 -17.42 12.88
C PRO A 2 7.82 -16.26 11.90
N PHE A 3 6.61 -16.18 11.37
CA PHE A 3 6.16 -15.03 10.58
C PHE A 3 5.51 -14.03 11.53
N LEU A 4 5.82 -12.74 11.36
CA LEU A 4 5.10 -11.66 12.05
C LEU A 4 3.87 -11.31 11.21
N ILE A 5 2.68 -11.47 11.80
CA ILE A 5 1.45 -10.98 11.20
C ILE A 5 1.23 -9.55 11.71
N ILE A 6 1.14 -8.62 10.77
CA ILE A 6 0.78 -7.23 11.06
C ILE A 6 -0.69 -7.07 10.67
N THR A 7 -1.50 -6.56 11.60
CA THR A 7 -2.89 -6.18 11.34
C THR A 7 -3.00 -4.69 11.12
N GLU A 8 -4.07 -4.26 10.45
CA GLU A 8 -4.40 -2.84 10.39
C GLU A 8 -4.67 -2.28 11.80
N ASN A 9 -4.28 -1.03 12.00
CA ASN A 9 -4.61 -0.20 13.15
C ASN A 9 -5.17 1.17 12.71
N GLU A 10 -5.60 1.98 13.68
CA GLU A 10 -6.17 3.32 13.43
C GLU A 10 -5.21 4.21 12.64
N ILE A 11 -3.91 4.19 12.95
CA ILE A 11 -2.90 5.01 12.26
C ILE A 11 -2.82 4.64 10.77
N SER A 12 -2.85 3.35 10.44
CA SER A 12 -2.85 2.90 9.04
C SER A 12 -4.18 3.17 8.33
N ALA A 13 -5.31 3.20 9.05
CA ALA A 13 -6.60 3.58 8.50
C ALA A 13 -6.65 5.09 8.19
N ASP A 14 -6.16 5.93 9.10
CA ASP A 14 -6.04 7.38 8.88
C ASP A 14 -5.13 7.70 7.69
N LEU A 15 -4.02 6.97 7.56
CA LEU A 15 -3.12 7.12 6.42
C LEU A 15 -3.78 6.71 5.09
N LEU A 16 -4.63 5.68 5.10
CA LEU A 16 -5.42 5.29 3.93
C LEU A 16 -6.40 6.40 3.51
N GLU A 17 -7.08 7.05 4.46
CA GLU A 17 -7.98 8.17 4.15
C GLU A 17 -7.22 9.38 3.56
N ILE A 18 -5.97 9.61 3.99
CA ILE A 18 -5.09 10.59 3.36
C ILE A 18 -4.82 10.20 1.90
N TYR A 19 -4.47 8.94 1.63
CA TYR A 19 -4.22 8.47 0.27
C TYR A 19 -5.45 8.60 -0.64
N ASP A 20 -6.64 8.28 -0.12
CA ASP A 20 -7.91 8.40 -0.85
C ASP A 20 -8.22 9.86 -1.19
N ARG A 21 -8.01 10.79 -0.24
CA ARG A 21 -8.25 12.23 -0.46
C ARG A 21 -7.34 12.83 -1.52
N GLU A 22 -6.08 12.43 -1.54
CA GLU A 22 -5.08 12.98 -2.47
C GLU A 22 -5.19 12.41 -3.89
N GLY A 23 -6.05 11.39 -4.10
CA GLY A 23 -6.34 10.86 -5.45
C GLY A 23 -5.16 10.15 -6.11
N PHE A 24 -4.21 9.61 -5.32
CA PHE A 24 -2.98 9.00 -5.82
C PHE A 24 -3.24 7.81 -6.77
N ILE A 25 -4.36 7.09 -6.63
CA ILE A 25 -4.69 5.91 -7.44
C ILE A 25 -6.21 5.82 -7.69
N ARG A 26 -6.61 5.13 -8.76
CA ARG A 26 -7.99 4.73 -9.07
C ARG A 26 -8.66 4.06 -7.84
N GLU A 27 -9.94 4.38 -7.57
CA GLU A 27 -10.73 3.81 -6.47
C GLU A 27 -10.66 2.27 -6.33
N ARG A 28 -10.46 1.56 -7.45
CA ARG A 28 -10.33 0.09 -7.47
C ARG A 28 -9.09 -0.44 -6.73
N ALA A 29 -8.12 0.42 -6.44
CA ALA A 29 -6.86 0.08 -5.80
C ALA A 29 -6.83 0.35 -4.29
N ARG A 30 -7.97 0.68 -3.67
CA ARG A 30 -8.01 1.01 -2.24
C ARG A 30 -7.44 -0.08 -1.33
N LEU A 31 -7.64 -1.35 -1.68
CA LEU A 31 -7.04 -2.48 -0.95
C LEU A 31 -5.51 -2.50 -1.02
N ASP A 32 -4.96 -2.19 -2.20
CA ASP A 32 -3.51 -2.10 -2.39
C ASP A 32 -2.92 -0.92 -1.62
N LEU A 33 -3.63 0.22 -1.59
CA LEU A 33 -3.28 1.38 -0.76
C LEU A 33 -3.33 1.05 0.74
N ARG A 34 -4.29 0.23 1.17
CA ARG A 34 -4.38 -0.25 2.56
C ARG A 34 -3.16 -1.07 2.96
N HIS A 35 -2.70 -1.97 2.09
CA HIS A 35 -1.46 -2.72 2.32
C HIS A 35 -0.23 -1.80 2.40
N LEU A 36 -0.18 -0.78 1.53
CA LEU A 36 0.89 0.21 1.54
C LEU A 36 0.86 1.07 2.82
N ALA A 37 -0.32 1.46 3.30
CA ALA A 37 -0.48 2.21 4.55
C ALA A 37 0.02 1.41 5.75
N VAL A 38 -0.38 0.14 5.86
CA VAL A 38 0.11 -0.78 6.90
C VAL A 38 1.63 -0.93 6.81
N ALA A 39 2.19 -1.14 5.62
CA ALA A 39 3.64 -1.25 5.42
C ALA A 39 4.38 0.03 5.83
N THR A 40 3.84 1.20 5.46
CA THR A 40 4.42 2.51 5.74
C THR A 40 4.46 2.79 7.25
N VAL A 41 3.34 2.57 7.95
CA VAL A 41 3.24 2.79 9.41
C VAL A 41 4.19 1.86 10.18
N ASN A 42 4.43 0.66 9.66
CA ASN A 42 5.33 -0.31 10.29
C ASN A 42 6.78 -0.20 9.81
N GLY A 43 7.13 0.80 8.99
CA GLY A 43 8.50 1.02 8.52
C GLY A 43 9.06 -0.12 7.68
N VAL A 44 8.20 -0.83 6.93
CA VAL A 44 8.62 -1.93 6.06
C VAL A 44 9.39 -1.38 4.86
N ASP A 45 10.61 -1.88 4.64
CA ASP A 45 11.49 -1.40 3.55
C ASP A 45 10.95 -1.68 2.15
N ALA A 46 10.25 -2.82 1.99
CA ALA A 46 9.72 -3.25 0.71
C ALA A 46 8.44 -4.10 0.86
N VAL A 47 7.47 -3.86 -0.02
CA VAL A 47 6.27 -4.68 -0.17
C VAL A 47 6.46 -5.61 -1.36
N VAL A 48 6.18 -6.89 -1.18
CA VAL A 48 6.16 -7.88 -2.27
C VAL A 48 4.71 -8.32 -2.47
N SER A 49 4.19 -8.10 -3.67
CA SER A 49 2.83 -8.49 -4.06
C SER A 49 2.88 -9.20 -5.41
N TRP A 50 1.93 -10.11 -5.61
CA TRP A 50 1.70 -10.77 -6.89
C TRP A 50 0.99 -9.86 -7.91
N ASN A 51 0.44 -8.73 -7.46
CA ASN A 51 -0.23 -7.76 -8.33
C ASN A 51 0.14 -6.32 -7.93
N PHE A 52 0.88 -5.63 -8.80
CA PHE A 52 1.15 -4.20 -8.69
C PHE A 52 0.48 -3.39 -9.80
N ARG A 53 -0.45 -3.98 -10.55
CA ARG A 53 -1.04 -3.35 -11.74
C ARG A 53 -1.64 -1.98 -11.43
N ASP A 54 -2.21 -1.83 -10.25
CA ASP A 54 -2.88 -0.61 -9.84
C ASP A 54 -1.96 0.34 -9.04
N ILE A 55 -0.86 -0.16 -8.45
CA ILE A 55 0.14 0.65 -7.72
C ILE A 55 1.24 1.19 -8.64
N VAL A 56 1.73 0.39 -9.57
CA VAL A 56 2.88 0.71 -10.42
C VAL A 56 2.39 1.02 -11.83
N ASN A 57 2.62 2.26 -12.28
CA ASN A 57 2.49 2.58 -13.69
C ASN A 57 3.65 1.92 -14.46
N ILE A 58 3.39 0.78 -15.08
CA ILE A 58 4.37 0.01 -15.87
C ILE A 58 5.02 0.87 -16.97
N LYS A 59 4.37 1.95 -17.44
CA LYS A 59 4.98 2.88 -18.40
C LYS A 59 6.18 3.65 -17.83
N THR A 60 6.29 3.76 -16.50
CA THR A 60 7.27 4.61 -15.80
C THR A 60 8.55 3.86 -15.43
N ARG A 61 8.62 2.52 -15.56
CA ARG A 61 9.83 1.74 -15.27
C ARG A 61 10.21 0.81 -16.42
N ARG A 62 10.89 1.37 -17.43
CA ARG A 62 11.88 0.63 -18.22
C ARG A 62 13.24 0.92 -17.61
N ALA A 63 13.79 -0.06 -16.89
CA ALA A 63 15.22 -0.13 -16.62
C ALA A 63 15.87 -0.98 -17.72
#